data_AF-A0A1V4S9L0-F1
#
_entry.id   AF-A0A1V4S9L0-F1
#
_cell.length_a   1.000
_cell.length_b   1.000
_cell.length_c   1.000
_cell.angle_alpha   90.00
_cell.angle_beta   90.00
_cell.angle_gamma   90.00
#
_symmetry.space_group_name_H-M   'P 1'
#
loop_
_entity.id
_entity.type
_entity.pdbx_description
1 polymer ?
#
loop_
_entity_poly.entity_id
_entity_poly.type
_entity_poly.pdbx_seq_one_letter_code
_entity_poly.pdbx_strand_id
1 'polypeptide(L)' 'MKILFIISTNEGETIYNAMRLANTGVKKGDEVSVFMLGRGVLFEQSGSEKFNVMEQVNQFEGDFYV' A
#
# COMPACT_ATOMS: atom_id res chain seq x y z
N MET A 1 6.85 8.47 -13.66
CA MET A 1 7.10 7.06 -14.04
C MET A 1 5.80 6.28 -13.90
N LYS A 2 5.69 5.08 -14.50
CA LYS A 2 4.55 4.17 -14.27
C LYS A 2 5.02 3.00 -13.42
N ILE A 3 4.42 2.81 -12.25
CA ILE A 3 4.90 1.85 -11.23
C ILE A 3 3.71 1.04 -10.71
N LEU A 4 3.84 -0.29 -10.69
CA LEU A 4 2.87 -1.20 -10.08
C LEU A 4 3.50 -1.86 -8.86
N PHE A 5 2.85 -1.72 -7.71
CA PHE A 5 3.13 -2.48 -6.50
C PHE A 5 2.21 -3.70 -6.44
N ILE A 6 2.79 -4.88 -6.19
CA ILE A 6 2.03 -6.09 -5.90
C ILE A 6 2.35 -6.50 -4.46
N ILE A 7 1.34 -6.48 -3.60
CA ILE A 7 1.50 -6.77 -2.17
C ILE A 7 0.78 -8.08 -1.87
N SER A 8 1.53 -9.13 -1.57
CA SER A 8 1.01 -10.49 -1.39
C SER A 8 1.02 -11.02 0.04
N THR A 9 1.44 -10.19 0.99
CA THR A 9 1.62 -10.53 2.41
C THR A 9 0.63 -9.76 3.29
N ASN A 10 0.27 -10.33 4.44
CA ASN A 10 -0.49 -9.68 5.51
C ASN A 10 0.40 -9.23 6.69
N GLU A 11 1.71 -9.16 6.48
CA GLU A 11 2.63 -8.64 7.49
C GLU A 11 2.55 -7.10 7.50
N GLY A 12 2.13 -6.54 8.62
CA GLY A 12 1.77 -5.12 8.77
C GLY A 12 2.89 -4.14 8.47
N GLU A 13 4.11 -4.41 8.92
CA GLU A 13 5.27 -3.54 8.66
C GLU A 13 5.59 -3.49 7.15
N THR A 14 5.50 -4.64 6.47
CA THR A 14 5.75 -4.77 5.04
C THR A 14 4.69 -4.02 4.24
N ILE A 15 3.40 -4.20 4.55
CA ILE A 15 2.33 -3.45 3.86
C ILE A 15 2.49 -1.96 4.11
N TYR A 16 2.72 -1.55 5.37
CA TYR A 16 2.89 -0.15 5.74
C TYR A 16 4.03 0.51 4.96
N ASN A 17 5.19 -0.13 4.88
CA ASN A 17 6.34 0.42 4.17
C ASN A 17 6.14 0.44 2.65
N ALA A 18 5.50 -0.59 2.08
CA ALA A 18 5.16 -0.62 0.66
C ALA A 18 4.21 0.53 0.29
N MET A 19 3.13 0.71 1.06
CA MET A 19 2.17 1.80 0.87
C MET A 19 2.80 3.18 1.11
N ARG A 20 3.67 3.31 2.10
CA ARG A 20 4.42 4.55 2.36
C ARG A 20 5.31 4.96 1.18
N LEU A 21 5.95 3.99 0.53
CA LEU A 21 6.71 4.23 -0.70
C LEU A 21 5.80 4.56 -1.89
N ALA A 22 4.68 3.86 -2.05
CA ALA A 22 3.69 4.16 -3.09
C ALA A 22 3.17 5.61 -2.97
N ASN A 23 2.80 6.05 -1.77
CA ASN A 23 2.42 7.42 -1.45
C ASN A 23 3.52 8.44 -1.80
N THR A 24 4.79 8.08 -1.57
CA THR A 24 5.93 8.94 -1.94
C THR A 24 6.06 9.09 -3.45
N GLY A 25 5.81 8.02 -4.22
CA GLY A 25 5.79 8.08 -5.69
C GLY A 25 4.68 8.98 -6.22
N VAL A 26 3.45 8.81 -5.71
CA VAL A 26 2.32 9.68 -6.06
C VAL A 26 2.64 11.15 -5.78
N LYS A 27 3.18 11.47 -4.59
CA LYS A 27 3.57 12.85 -4.20
C LYS A 27 4.66 13.46 -5.09
N LYS A 28 5.45 12.64 -5.78
CA LYS A 28 6.47 13.08 -6.74
C LYS A 28 5.93 13.23 -8.17
N GLY A 29 4.66 12.90 -8.41
CA GLY A 29 4.03 12.95 -9.73
C GLY A 29 4.16 11.67 -10.54
N ASP A 30 4.50 10.54 -9.92
CA ASP A 30 4.48 9.24 -10.59
C ASP A 30 3.05 8.68 -10.69
N GLU A 31 2.75 7.98 -11.79
CA GLU A 31 1.56 7.15 -11.92
C GLU A 31 1.82 5.84 -11.17
N VAL A 32 1.22 5.70 -9.99
CA VAL A 32 1.38 4.53 -9.13
C VAL A 32 0.08 3.76 -9.06
N SER A 33 0.16 2.45 -9.24
CA SER A 33 -0.91 1.50 -8.98
C SER A 33 -0.50 0.51 -7.88
N VAL A 34 -1.45 0.06 -7.08
CA VAL A 34 -1.27 -0.98 -6.05
C VAL A 34 -2.27 -2.10 -6.31
N PHE A 35 -1.80 -3.35 -6.29
CA PHE A 35 -2.63 -4.53 -6.33
C PHE A 35 -2.38 -5.40 -5.09
N MET A 36 -3.40 -5.55 -4.25
CA MET A 36 -3.41 -6.47 -3.12
C MET A 36 -3.74 -7.87 -3.62
N LEU A 37 -2.89 -8.85 -3.35
CA LEU A 37 -3.03 -10.22 -3.84
C LEU A 37 -2.91 -11.23 -2.70
N GLY A 38 -3.64 -12.36 -2.77
CA GLY A 38 -3.48 -13.45 -1.80
C GLY A 38 -3.73 -12.99 -0.36
N ARG A 39 -2.73 -13.17 0.53
CA ARG A 39 -2.87 -12.72 1.92
C ARG A 39 -2.95 -11.19 2.05
N GLY A 40 -2.43 -10.43 1.07
CA GLY A 40 -2.49 -8.97 1.05
C GLY A 40 -3.90 -8.41 1.01
N VAL A 41 -4.90 -9.18 0.57
CA VAL A 41 -6.32 -8.78 0.58
C VAL A 41 -6.83 -8.50 2.00
N LEU A 42 -6.19 -9.06 3.04
CA LEU A 42 -6.53 -8.83 4.45
C LEU A 42 -5.84 -7.57 5.05
N PHE A 43 -5.38 -6.63 4.22
CA PHE A 43 -4.62 -5.46 4.65
C PHE A 43 -5.36 -4.62 5.71
N GLU A 44 -6.69 -4.58 5.67
CA GLU A 44 -7.53 -3.86 6.63
C GLU A 44 -7.33 -4.31 8.08
N GLN A 45 -6.91 -5.56 8.27
CA GLN A 45 -6.68 -6.18 9.58
C GLN A 45 -5.19 -6.33 9.90
N SER A 46 -4.30 -5.92 9.00
CA SER A 46 -2.86 -6.19 9.09
C SER A 46 -2.08 -5.10 9.84
N GLY A 47 -2.72 -3.99 10.22
CA GLY A 47 -2.07 -2.88 10.91
C GLY A 47 -1.81 -3.12 12.41
N SER A 48 -0.97 -2.27 12.99
CA SER A 48 -0.73 -2.16 14.44
C SER A 48 -0.55 -0.70 14.85
N GLU A 49 -0.40 -0.41 16.14
CA GLU A 49 -0.12 0.96 16.62
C GLU A 49 1.15 1.56 15.99
N LYS A 50 2.19 0.75 15.79
CA LYS A 50 3.46 1.19 15.18
C LYS A 50 3.38 1.29 13.66
N PHE A 51 2.53 0.49 13.03
CA PHE A 51 2.40 0.38 11.58
C PHE A 51 0.94 0.53 11.18
N ASN A 52 0.49 1.79 11.09
CA ASN A 52 -0.88 2.12 10.73
C ASN A 52 -1.09 1.95 9.21
N VAL A 53 -1.36 0.71 8.80
CA VAL A 53 -1.59 0.34 7.39
C VAL A 53 -2.75 1.14 6.80
N MET A 54 -3.86 1.26 7.52
CA MET A 54 -5.05 1.95 7.02
C MET A 54 -4.82 3.43 6.81
N GLU A 55 -4.01 4.09 7.64
CA GLU A 55 -3.61 5.47 7.38
C GLU A 55 -2.87 5.63 6.05
N GLN A 56 -1.93 4.72 5.73
CA GLN A 56 -1.22 4.80 4.44
C GLN A 56 -2.13 4.48 3.25
N VAL A 57 -3.05 3.52 3.38
CA VAL A 57 -4.03 3.21 2.33
C VAL A 57 -4.99 4.38 2.10
N ASN A 58 -5.48 5.01 3.16
CA ASN A 58 -6.40 6.16 3.06
C ASN A 58 -5.72 7.41 2.46
N GLN A 59 -4.39 7.52 2.54
CA GLN A 59 -3.61 8.59 1.91
C GLN A 59 -3.31 8.34 0.43
N PHE A 60 -3.57 7.13 -0.09
CA PHE A 60 -3.18 6.75 -1.44
C PHE A 60 -4.19 7.24 -2.47
N GLU A 61 -3.71 7.99 -3.46
CA GLU A 61 -4.54 8.60 -4.51
C GLU A 61 -4.32 7.98 -5.90
N GLY A 62 -3.53 6.89 -5.99
CA GLY A 62 -3.33 6.15 -7.23
C GLY A 62 -4.38 5.05 -7.45
N ASP A 63 -4.23 4.28 -8.53
CA ASP A 63 -5.15 3.17 -8.80
C ASP A 63 -4.94 2.03 -7.80
N PHE A 64 -6.01 1.64 -7.12
CA PHE A 64 -5.96 0.59 -6.09
C PHE A 64 -6.86 -0.58 -6.48
N TYR A 65 -6.29 -1.77 -6.51
CA TYR A 65 -6.95 -3.01 -6.90
C TYR A 65 -6.87 -4.03 -5.75
N VAL A 66 -7.96 -4.78 -5.56
CA VAL A 66 -8.10 -5.86 -4.58
C VAL A 66 -8.68 -7.08 -5.27
#